data_AF-A0A679F9J1-F1
#
_entry.id   AF-A0A679F9J1-F1
#
_cell.length_a   1.000
_cell.length_b   1.000
_cell.length_c   1.000
_cell.angle_alpha   90.00
_cell.angle_beta   90.00
_cell.angle_gamma   90.00
#
_symmetry.space_group_name_H-M   'P 1'
#
loop_
_entity.id
_entity.type
_entity.pdbx_description
1 polymer ?
#
loop_
_entity_poly.entity_id
_entity_poly.type
_entity_poly.pdbx_seq_one_letter_code
_entity_poly.pdbx_strand_id
1 'polypeptide(L)'
;MIETGSYELLSFEEARQKLRFDREISLGLFDLSSFRIAYCPGDFAYVGDIELYQWMWCDKIAGLVVDGDMTIDGDLMDNSFDGSAAFVLARGNLRARTVTLGGAEVVVRGDLRAEGAVFNSSSAGRCEIGGSLHASHLVTDDHATVVAGRTPALSFALGYVDPTMSEKLRVASSYLDILTPEAATEFDARNRRTGSEIVVRIVSAIRSGRAVLRA
;
A
#
# COMPACT_ATOMS: atom_id res chain seq x y z
N MET A 1 -9.55 -22.06 9.35
CA MET A 1 -9.86 -20.91 10.22
C MET A 1 -8.54 -20.18 10.38
N ILE A 2 -8.44 -18.96 9.87
CA ILE A 2 -7.26 -18.12 10.10
C ILE A 2 -7.44 -17.55 11.51
N GLU A 3 -6.54 -17.87 12.43
CA GLU A 3 -6.54 -17.22 13.74
C GLU A 3 -6.08 -15.77 13.55
N THR A 4 -6.85 -14.82 14.07
CA THR A 4 -6.43 -13.41 14.07
C THR A 4 -5.27 -13.27 15.05
N GLY A 5 -4.07 -13.00 14.55
CA GLY A 5 -2.88 -12.72 15.33
C GLY A 5 -3.09 -11.51 16.23
N SER A 6 -2.73 -11.65 17.50
CA SER A 6 -2.68 -10.54 18.43
C SER A 6 -1.41 -9.74 18.22
N TYR A 7 -1.50 -8.42 18.26
CA TYR A 7 -0.34 -7.52 18.37
C TYR A 7 -0.27 -6.91 19.77
N GLU A 8 0.94 -6.59 20.20
CA GLU A 8 1.21 -5.74 21.35
C GLU A 8 1.17 -4.27 20.91
N LEU A 9 0.59 -3.38 21.72
CA LEU A 9 0.73 -1.94 21.50
C LEU A 9 1.89 -1.41 22.34
N LEU A 10 2.93 -0.93 21.69
CA LEU A 10 4.07 -0.28 22.33
C LEU A 10 3.94 1.24 22.24
N SER A 11 4.52 1.98 23.18
CA SER A 11 4.70 3.42 22.97
C SER A 11 5.64 3.66 21.78
N PHE A 12 5.51 4.79 21.08
CA PHE A 12 6.37 5.08 19.93
C PHE A 12 7.86 5.01 20.28
N GLU A 13 8.26 5.60 21.41
CA GLU A 13 9.66 5.62 21.84
C GLU A 13 10.16 4.22 22.19
N GLU A 14 9.38 3.44 22.95
CA GLU A 14 9.70 2.05 23.28
C GLU A 14 9.85 1.19 22.03
N ALA A 15 8.90 1.31 21.10
CA ALA A 15 8.93 0.57 19.84
C ALA A 15 10.17 0.95 19.01
N ARG A 16 10.50 2.24 18.91
CA ARG A 16 11.69 2.71 18.20
C ARG A 16 12.96 2.13 18.83
N GLN A 17 13.03 2.11 20.15
CA GLN A 17 14.18 1.56 20.87
C GLN A 17 14.30 0.03 20.72
N LYS A 18 13.18 -0.69 20.84
CA LYS A 18 13.14 -2.16 20.83
C LYS A 18 13.26 -2.71 19.42
N LEU A 19 12.51 -2.16 18.47
CA LEU A 19 12.29 -2.74 17.14
C LEU A 19 13.18 -2.13 16.06
N ARG A 20 13.74 -0.93 16.27
CA ARG A 20 14.61 -0.23 15.30
C ARG A 20 13.98 -0.04 13.90
N PHE A 21 12.65 0.08 13.83
CA PHE A 21 11.92 0.24 12.55
C PHE A 21 12.29 1.54 11.83
N ASP A 22 12.81 2.54 12.55
CA ASP A 22 13.27 3.84 12.05
C ASP A 22 14.52 3.77 11.16
N ARG A 23 15.13 2.57 11.01
CA ARG A 23 16.17 2.29 10.02
C ARG A 23 15.62 1.86 8.67
N GLU A 24 14.34 1.52 8.62
CA GLU A 24 13.67 0.88 7.48
C GLU A 24 12.51 1.74 6.95
N ILE A 25 11.84 2.42 7.88
CA ILE A 25 10.71 3.32 7.67
C ILE A 25 11.16 4.77 7.85
N SER A 26 10.73 5.63 6.94
CA SER A 26 10.90 7.07 6.95
C SER A 26 9.78 7.72 7.77
N LEU A 27 10.08 8.16 8.99
CA LEU A 27 9.06 8.65 9.93
C LEU A 27 8.43 10.02 9.58
N GLY A 28 8.72 10.55 8.39
CA GLY A 28 8.29 11.88 7.97
C GLY A 28 8.71 12.98 8.94
N LEU A 29 7.98 14.10 8.93
CA LEU A 29 8.19 15.25 9.83
C LEU A 29 7.15 15.33 10.96
N PHE A 30 6.37 14.28 11.17
CA PHE A 30 5.28 14.28 12.15
C PHE A 30 5.79 13.96 13.57
N ASP A 31 5.27 14.67 14.57
CA ASP A 31 5.47 14.29 15.96
C ASP A 31 4.57 13.09 16.30
N LEU A 32 5.19 11.91 16.34
CA LEU A 32 4.53 10.64 16.63
C LEU A 32 4.68 10.22 18.10
N SER A 33 5.20 11.09 18.98
CA SER A 33 5.48 10.75 20.39
C SER A 33 4.25 10.28 21.17
N SER A 34 3.06 10.76 20.81
CA SER A 34 1.78 10.36 21.42
C SER A 34 1.14 9.11 20.80
N PHE A 35 1.71 8.58 19.72
CA PHE A 35 1.17 7.43 19.00
C PHE A 35 1.73 6.12 19.57
N ARG A 36 1.04 5.02 19.24
CA ARG A 36 1.46 3.65 19.53
C ARG A 36 1.92 2.95 18.26
N ILE A 37 2.71 1.90 18.44
CA ILE A 37 3.10 0.98 17.38
C ILE A 37 2.49 -0.39 17.70
N ALA A 38 1.77 -0.96 16.74
CA ALA A 38 1.35 -2.35 16.78
C ALA A 38 2.57 -3.22 16.45
N TYR A 39 2.86 -4.20 17.31
CA TYR A 39 4.01 -5.07 17.17
C TYR A 39 3.61 -6.54 17.25
N CYS A 40 4.07 -7.32 16.27
CA CYS A 40 3.96 -8.78 16.27
C CYS A 40 5.37 -9.39 16.16
N PRO A 41 5.85 -10.14 17.17
CA PRO A 41 7.19 -10.75 17.17
C PRO A 41 7.34 -11.98 16.25
N GLY A 42 6.28 -12.40 15.57
CA GLY A 42 6.29 -13.52 14.63
C GLY A 42 5.30 -13.25 13.50
N ASP A 43 4.68 -14.31 12.99
CA ASP A 43 3.71 -14.19 11.92
C ASP A 43 2.44 -13.48 12.39
N PHE A 44 1.91 -12.59 11.55
CA PHE A 44 0.70 -11.86 11.79
C PHE A 44 -0.37 -12.27 10.78
N ALA A 45 -1.52 -12.72 11.29
CA ALA A 45 -2.67 -13.05 10.46
C ALA A 45 -3.86 -12.16 10.86
N TYR A 46 -4.56 -11.57 9.90
CA TYR A 46 -5.71 -10.71 10.17
C TYR A 46 -6.86 -11.07 9.25
N VAL A 47 -8.08 -11.09 9.81
CA VAL A 47 -9.30 -11.34 9.03
C VAL A 47 -10.05 -10.02 8.91
N GLY A 48 -10.28 -9.58 7.68
CA GLY A 48 -10.83 -8.27 7.37
C GLY A 48 -9.79 -7.31 6.81
N ASP A 49 -10.22 -6.07 6.63
CA ASP A 49 -9.43 -5.04 5.96
C ASP A 49 -8.62 -4.22 6.98
N ILE A 50 -7.41 -3.82 6.61
CA ILE A 50 -6.57 -2.89 7.39
C ILE A 50 -6.57 -1.54 6.68
N GLU A 51 -7.23 -0.55 7.30
CA GLU A 51 -7.28 0.84 6.83
C GLU A 51 -6.32 1.72 7.66
N LEU A 52 -5.15 2.00 7.10
CA LEU A 52 -4.02 2.63 7.78
C LEU A 52 -4.27 4.11 8.11
N TYR A 53 -5.14 4.80 7.37
CA TYR A 53 -5.54 6.16 7.70
C TYR A 53 -6.34 6.19 9.01
N GLN A 54 -7.29 5.26 9.16
CA GLN A 54 -8.09 5.10 10.37
C GLN A 54 -7.19 4.77 11.57
N TRP A 55 -6.25 3.83 11.39
CA TRP A 55 -5.31 3.46 12.45
C TRP A 55 -4.51 4.66 12.95
N MET A 56 -3.97 5.47 12.05
CA MET A 56 -3.20 6.65 12.43
C MET A 56 -4.09 7.70 13.11
N TRP A 57 -5.13 8.15 12.43
CA TRP A 57 -5.82 9.38 12.82
C TRP A 57 -6.88 9.18 13.89
N CYS A 58 -7.52 8.01 13.93
CA CYS A 58 -8.56 7.69 14.90
C CYS A 58 -8.02 6.85 16.06
N ASP A 59 -7.25 5.80 15.76
CA ASP A 59 -6.82 4.83 16.79
C ASP A 59 -5.47 5.20 17.42
N LYS A 60 -4.79 6.23 16.88
CA LYS A 60 -3.45 6.68 17.31
C LYS A 60 -2.39 5.59 17.22
N ILE A 61 -2.49 4.74 16.21
CA ILE A 61 -1.50 3.72 15.85
C ILE A 61 -0.71 4.24 14.63
N ALA A 62 0.55 4.60 14.83
CA ALA A 62 1.40 5.16 13.77
C ALA A 62 1.96 4.11 12.82
N GLY A 63 1.92 2.82 13.19
CA GLY A 63 2.37 1.76 12.29
C GLY A 63 2.28 0.37 12.89
N LEU A 64 2.53 -0.61 12.03
CA LEU A 64 2.57 -2.03 12.32
C LEU A 64 3.96 -2.59 11.98
N VAL A 65 4.57 -3.28 12.93
CA VAL A 65 5.82 -4.03 12.72
C VAL A 65 5.56 -5.52 12.95
N VAL A 66 5.89 -6.33 11.94
CA VAL A 66 5.76 -7.78 11.96
C VAL A 66 7.14 -8.41 11.73
N ASP A 67 7.64 -9.17 12.70
CA ASP A 67 8.94 -9.87 12.65
C ASP A 67 8.89 -11.22 11.91
N GLY A 68 7.79 -11.49 11.21
CA GLY A 68 7.57 -12.67 10.39
C GLY A 68 6.73 -12.37 9.15
N ASP A 69 5.97 -13.38 8.71
CA ASP A 69 5.07 -13.26 7.56
C ASP A 69 3.75 -12.60 7.96
N MET A 70 3.25 -11.72 7.10
CA MET A 70 2.01 -11.00 7.27
C MET A 70 0.95 -11.52 6.30
N THR A 71 -0.18 -12.00 6.80
CA THR A 71 -1.33 -12.43 6.00
C THR A 71 -2.57 -11.65 6.39
N ILE A 72 -3.15 -10.94 5.43
CA ILE A 72 -4.42 -10.23 5.57
C ILE A 72 -5.43 -10.98 4.69
N ASP A 73 -6.45 -11.57 5.30
CA ASP A 73 -7.63 -12.10 4.62
C ASP A 73 -8.61 -10.95 4.36
N GLY A 74 -8.17 -10.04 3.50
CA GLY A 74 -8.76 -8.74 3.23
C GLY A 74 -7.78 -7.81 2.54
N ASP A 75 -8.13 -6.53 2.46
CA ASP A 75 -7.33 -5.52 1.79
C ASP A 75 -6.39 -4.79 2.76
N LEU A 76 -5.20 -4.41 2.29
CA LEU A 76 -4.34 -3.42 2.94
C LEU A 76 -4.55 -2.08 2.22
N MET A 77 -4.97 -1.06 2.96
CA MET A 77 -5.38 0.18 2.32
C MET A 77 -5.10 1.43 3.14
N ASP A 78 -4.95 2.55 2.44
CA ASP A 78 -5.17 3.87 3.00
C ASP A 78 -5.89 4.78 2.00
N ASN A 79 -6.57 5.82 2.51
CA ASN A 79 -7.23 6.85 1.69
C ASN A 79 -6.53 8.20 1.76
N SER A 80 -5.23 8.21 2.09
CA SER A 80 -4.47 9.44 2.25
C SER A 80 -3.89 9.89 0.92
N PHE A 81 -4.58 10.76 0.19
CA PHE A 81 -4.13 11.21 -1.13
C PHE A 81 -3.14 12.39 -1.08
N ASP A 82 -2.98 13.04 0.07
CA ASP A 82 -2.14 14.22 0.27
C ASP A 82 -1.47 14.30 1.67
N GLY A 83 -1.56 13.26 2.49
CA GLY A 83 -1.07 13.26 3.87
C GLY A 83 -0.45 11.93 4.29
N SER A 84 -0.18 11.76 5.58
CA SER A 84 0.37 10.51 6.12
C SER A 84 -0.72 9.54 6.57
N ALA A 85 -0.41 8.25 6.44
CA ALA A 85 -1.14 7.14 7.04
C ALA A 85 -0.18 6.27 7.88
N ALA A 86 -0.71 5.33 8.66
CA ALA A 86 0.11 4.42 9.43
C ALA A 86 1.05 3.62 8.52
N PHE A 87 2.29 3.39 8.93
CA PHE A 87 3.23 2.59 8.14
C PHE A 87 3.04 1.08 8.39
N VAL A 88 3.53 0.26 7.47
CA VAL A 88 3.66 -1.19 7.65
C VAL A 88 5.10 -1.63 7.39
N LEU A 89 5.68 -2.36 8.34
CA LEU A 89 6.95 -3.06 8.17
C LEU A 89 6.72 -4.57 8.38
N ALA A 90 6.73 -5.32 7.29
CA ALA A 90 6.74 -6.78 7.32
C ALA A 90 8.16 -7.28 7.01
N ARG A 91 8.82 -7.93 7.99
CA ARG A 91 10.17 -8.47 7.83
C ARG A 91 10.21 -9.81 7.09
N GLY A 92 9.06 -10.47 6.96
CA GLY A 92 8.85 -11.61 6.07
C GLY A 92 8.11 -11.20 4.79
N ASN A 93 7.23 -12.08 4.34
CA ASN A 93 6.34 -11.91 3.19
C ASN A 93 5.05 -11.18 3.59
N LEU A 94 4.38 -10.58 2.60
CA LEU A 94 3.04 -10.01 2.77
C LEU A 94 2.07 -10.67 1.80
N ARG A 95 0.95 -11.17 2.31
CA ARG A 95 -0.22 -11.59 1.51
C ARG A 95 -1.43 -10.73 1.85
N ALA A 96 -2.13 -10.26 0.82
CA ALA A 96 -3.40 -9.54 0.94
C ALA A 96 -4.29 -9.81 -0.28
N ARG A 97 -5.57 -9.43 -0.21
CA ARG A 97 -6.47 -9.45 -1.36
C ARG A 97 -6.09 -8.35 -2.35
N THR A 98 -6.11 -7.09 -1.92
CA THR A 98 -5.54 -5.96 -2.67
C THR A 98 -4.66 -5.11 -1.78
N VAL A 99 -3.78 -4.31 -2.39
CA VAL A 99 -2.98 -3.30 -1.70
C VAL A 99 -3.22 -1.97 -2.40
N THR A 100 -3.83 -1.01 -1.71
CA THR A 100 -4.12 0.31 -2.30
C THR A 100 -3.57 1.40 -1.40
N LEU A 101 -2.47 2.02 -1.80
CA LEU A 101 -1.73 2.97 -0.97
C LEU A 101 -1.86 4.39 -1.52
N GLY A 102 -1.97 5.33 -0.60
CA GLY A 102 -1.89 6.76 -0.84
C GLY A 102 -0.68 7.34 -0.12
N GLY A 103 -0.83 7.54 1.18
CA GLY A 103 0.15 8.24 2.01
C GLY A 103 0.93 7.33 2.95
N ALA A 104 0.66 6.02 2.91
CA ALA A 104 1.34 5.05 3.75
C ALA A 104 2.75 4.73 3.23
N GLU A 105 3.66 4.47 4.17
CA GLU A 105 4.91 3.79 3.88
C GLU A 105 4.76 2.29 4.19
N VAL A 106 4.96 1.45 3.19
CA VAL A 106 4.85 -0.01 3.30
C VAL A 106 6.16 -0.64 2.85
N VAL A 107 6.85 -1.29 3.78
CA VAL A 107 8.09 -2.02 3.52
C VAL A 107 7.86 -3.50 3.80
N VAL A 108 8.08 -4.32 2.77
CA VAL A 108 8.04 -5.79 2.84
C VAL A 108 9.42 -6.30 2.47
N ARG A 109 10.08 -7.03 3.37
CA ARG A 109 11.44 -7.53 3.12
C ARG A 109 11.45 -8.79 2.25
N GLY A 110 10.39 -9.59 2.30
CA GLY A 110 10.17 -10.74 1.43
C GLY A 110 9.33 -10.41 0.20
N ASP A 111 8.57 -11.41 -0.26
CA ASP A 111 7.65 -11.29 -1.39
C ASP A 111 6.34 -10.61 -0.97
N LEU A 112 5.76 -9.83 -1.88
CA LEU A 112 4.38 -9.36 -1.76
C LEU A 112 3.49 -10.15 -2.73
N ARG A 113 2.45 -10.79 -2.19
CA ARG A 113 1.43 -11.48 -2.97
C ARG A 113 0.04 -10.87 -2.74
N ALA A 114 -0.43 -10.13 -3.73
CA ALA A 114 -1.80 -9.65 -3.81
C ALA A 114 -2.63 -10.56 -4.73
N GLU A 115 -3.85 -10.90 -4.33
CA GLU A 115 -4.78 -11.66 -5.20
C GLU A 115 -5.29 -10.78 -6.36
N GLY A 116 -5.46 -9.48 -6.10
CA GLY A 116 -5.89 -8.46 -7.04
C GLY A 116 -4.77 -7.48 -7.41
N ALA A 117 -5.08 -6.18 -7.38
CA ALA A 117 -4.15 -5.13 -7.79
C ALA A 117 -3.32 -4.61 -6.60
N VAL A 118 -2.10 -4.17 -6.90
CA VAL A 118 -1.35 -3.21 -6.09
C VAL A 118 -1.45 -1.85 -6.76
N PHE A 119 -2.07 -0.89 -6.10
CA PHE A 119 -2.32 0.45 -6.64
C PHE A 119 -1.79 1.48 -5.65
N ASN A 120 -0.67 2.10 -5.99
CA ASN A 120 -0.01 3.08 -5.17
C ASN A 120 -0.13 4.45 -5.83
N SER A 121 -0.62 5.44 -5.10
CA SER A 121 -0.88 6.79 -5.58
C SER A 121 -0.36 7.79 -4.58
N SER A 122 -0.15 9.05 -4.98
CA SER A 122 0.41 10.12 -4.13
C SER A 122 1.90 10.00 -3.87
N SER A 123 2.58 11.15 -3.95
CA SER A 123 4.01 11.29 -3.67
C SER A 123 4.36 11.30 -2.19
N ALA A 124 3.35 11.28 -1.30
CA ALA A 124 3.56 11.26 0.15
C ALA A 124 4.00 9.87 0.67
N GLY A 125 3.65 8.80 -0.05
CA GLY A 125 3.91 7.42 0.35
C GLY A 125 5.12 6.77 -0.32
N ARG A 126 5.49 5.61 0.20
CA ARG A 126 6.57 4.76 -0.31
C ARG A 126 6.19 3.28 -0.18
N CYS A 127 6.47 2.48 -1.19
CA CYS A 127 6.29 1.04 -1.15
C CYS A 127 7.58 0.34 -1.57
N GLU A 128 8.21 -0.40 -0.66
CA GLU A 128 9.41 -1.17 -0.96
C GLU A 128 9.14 -2.66 -0.76
N ILE A 129 9.43 -3.45 -1.79
CA ILE A 129 9.33 -4.91 -1.78
C ILE A 129 10.72 -5.48 -2.05
N GLY A 130 11.33 -6.09 -1.04
CA GLY A 130 12.66 -6.69 -1.10
C GLY A 130 12.71 -7.97 -1.93
N GLY A 131 11.58 -8.66 -2.07
CA GLY A 131 11.39 -9.82 -2.92
C GLY A 131 10.68 -9.51 -4.25
N SER A 132 9.91 -10.47 -4.74
CA SER A 132 9.07 -10.36 -5.94
C SER A 132 7.67 -9.87 -5.60
N LEU A 133 7.05 -9.17 -6.56
CA LEU A 133 5.65 -8.78 -6.51
C LEU A 133 4.80 -9.72 -7.37
N HIS A 134 3.88 -10.44 -6.75
CA HIS A 134 2.85 -11.24 -7.42
C HIS A 134 1.50 -10.55 -7.27
N ALA A 135 0.97 -10.02 -8.38
CA ALA A 135 -0.33 -9.33 -8.42
C ALA A 135 -0.91 -9.40 -9.84
N SER A 136 -2.19 -9.09 -9.99
CA SER A 136 -2.78 -8.89 -11.33
C SER A 136 -2.19 -7.64 -12.00
N HIS A 137 -2.05 -6.56 -11.23
CA HIS A 137 -1.59 -5.26 -11.70
C HIS A 137 -0.67 -4.61 -10.66
N LEU A 138 0.29 -3.84 -11.14
CA LEU A 138 1.00 -2.84 -10.37
C LEU A 138 0.72 -1.48 -11.03
N VAL A 139 0.11 -0.56 -10.29
CA VAL A 139 -0.03 0.83 -10.72
C VAL A 139 0.70 1.70 -9.72
N THR A 140 1.57 2.58 -10.20
CA THR A 140 2.24 3.59 -9.38
C THR A 140 1.97 4.97 -9.99
N ASP A 141 1.46 5.91 -9.19
CA ASP A 141 1.24 7.31 -9.58
C ASP A 141 1.96 8.25 -8.61
N ASP A 142 3.14 8.74 -9.03
CA ASP A 142 4.07 9.57 -8.23
C ASP A 142 4.50 8.97 -6.87
N HIS A 143 4.01 7.79 -6.51
CA HIS A 143 4.34 7.07 -5.29
C HIS A 143 5.69 6.36 -5.42
N ALA A 144 6.56 6.50 -4.43
CA ALA A 144 7.91 5.92 -4.46
C ALA A 144 7.83 4.39 -4.30
N THR A 145 7.60 3.68 -5.42
CA THR A 145 7.42 2.23 -5.45
C THR A 145 8.64 1.53 -6.02
N VAL A 146 9.21 0.58 -5.28
CA VAL A 146 10.37 -0.23 -5.68
C VAL A 146 10.10 -1.70 -5.41
N VAL A 147 10.37 -2.55 -6.40
CA VAL A 147 10.34 -4.01 -6.29
C VAL A 147 11.72 -4.52 -6.70
N ALA A 148 12.46 -5.13 -5.77
CA ALA A 148 13.80 -5.62 -6.07
C ALA A 148 13.77 -6.86 -7.00
N GLY A 149 12.87 -7.80 -6.70
CA GLY A 149 12.69 -9.05 -7.44
C GLY A 149 11.88 -8.92 -8.73
N ARG A 150 11.20 -10.00 -9.11
CA ARG A 150 10.39 -10.04 -10.34
C ARG A 150 9.05 -9.36 -10.11
N THR A 151 8.46 -8.88 -11.19
CA THR A 151 7.11 -8.26 -11.19
C THR A 151 6.23 -8.92 -12.25
N PRO A 152 5.80 -10.18 -12.07
CA PRO A 152 4.81 -10.83 -12.92
C PRO A 152 3.40 -10.22 -12.76
N ALA A 153 3.26 -8.93 -13.10
CA ALA A 153 2.02 -8.16 -13.07
C ALA A 153 1.96 -7.21 -14.27
N LEU A 154 0.75 -6.85 -14.71
CA LEU A 154 0.58 -5.76 -15.67
C LEU A 154 0.89 -4.44 -14.98
N SER A 155 2.00 -3.84 -15.37
CA SER A 155 2.65 -2.80 -14.57
C SER A 155 2.62 -1.46 -15.30
N PHE A 156 2.01 -0.46 -14.68
CA PHE A 156 1.82 0.88 -15.22
C PHE A 156 2.37 1.94 -14.28
N ALA A 157 2.90 3.01 -14.86
CA ALA A 157 3.33 4.19 -14.13
C ALA A 157 2.66 5.44 -14.67
N LEU A 158 2.19 6.28 -13.76
CA LEU A 158 1.81 7.67 -13.99
C LEU A 158 2.79 8.52 -13.17
N GLY A 159 3.32 9.60 -13.75
CA GLY A 159 4.29 10.45 -13.05
C GLY A 159 5.66 9.81 -12.82
N TYR A 160 6.22 10.02 -11.62
CA TYR A 160 7.55 9.61 -11.23
C TYR A 160 7.71 8.08 -11.21
N VAL A 161 8.84 7.63 -11.75
CA VAL A 161 9.27 6.24 -11.74
C VAL A 161 10.67 6.19 -11.16
N ASP A 162 10.86 5.37 -10.13
CA ASP A 162 12.19 5.06 -9.63
C ASP A 162 13.02 4.43 -10.77
N PRO A 163 14.28 4.87 -11.01
CA PRO A 163 15.11 4.34 -12.10
C PRO A 163 15.21 2.81 -12.11
N THR A 164 15.20 2.16 -10.94
CA THR A 164 15.25 0.70 -10.80
C THR A 164 14.01 -0.03 -11.31
N MET A 165 12.90 0.70 -11.48
CA MET A 165 11.62 0.19 -11.95
C MET A 165 11.31 0.54 -13.41
N SER A 166 12.14 1.36 -14.05
CA SER A 166 11.91 1.87 -15.41
C SER A 166 11.71 0.78 -16.47
N GLU A 167 12.43 -0.35 -16.35
CA GLU A 167 12.28 -1.50 -17.28
C GLU A 167 11.08 -2.39 -16.93
N LYS A 168 10.49 -2.24 -15.74
CA LYS A 168 9.38 -3.07 -15.25
C LYS A 168 8.01 -2.43 -15.49
N LEU A 169 7.96 -1.13 -15.79
CA LEU A 169 6.73 -0.34 -15.85
C LEU A 169 6.47 0.20 -17.26
N ARG A 170 5.19 0.23 -17.67
CA ARG A 170 4.74 0.94 -18.86
C ARG A 170 4.24 2.32 -18.46
N VAL A 171 4.83 3.38 -19.01
CA VAL A 171 4.36 4.74 -18.75
C VAL A 171 3.00 4.95 -19.42
N ALA A 172 2.05 5.48 -18.65
CA ALA A 172 0.73 5.91 -19.10
C ALA A 172 0.60 7.42 -18.92
N SER A 173 -0.05 8.10 -19.87
CA SER A 173 -0.22 9.56 -19.83
C SER A 173 -1.48 9.96 -19.08
N SER A 174 -2.41 9.03 -18.90
CA SER A 174 -3.69 9.24 -18.24
C SER A 174 -4.15 7.97 -17.54
N TYR A 175 -4.92 8.14 -16.47
CA TYR A 175 -5.65 7.04 -15.84
C TYR A 175 -6.59 6.33 -16.81
N LEU A 176 -7.13 7.03 -17.81
CA LEU A 176 -7.99 6.41 -18.83
C LEU A 176 -7.24 5.37 -19.67
N ASP A 177 -5.93 5.51 -19.83
CA ASP A 177 -5.11 4.59 -20.64
C ASP A 177 -4.95 3.23 -19.98
N ILE A 178 -5.15 3.12 -18.66
CA ILE A 178 -4.97 1.89 -17.89
C ILE A 178 -6.29 1.21 -17.54
N LEU A 179 -7.42 1.80 -17.92
CA LEU A 179 -8.76 1.29 -17.63
C LEU A 179 -9.30 0.43 -18.78
N THR A 180 -10.27 -0.44 -18.46
CA THR A 180 -11.11 -1.07 -19.48
C THR A 180 -11.90 0.00 -20.23
N PRO A 181 -12.30 -0.24 -21.50
CA PRO A 181 -13.08 0.74 -22.27
C PRO A 181 -14.37 1.18 -21.57
N GLU A 182 -15.04 0.25 -20.90
CA GLU A 182 -16.26 0.50 -20.13
C GLU A 182 -15.98 1.41 -18.93
N ALA A 183 -14.93 1.09 -18.15
CA ALA A 183 -14.57 1.90 -16.98
C ALA A 183 -14.02 3.28 -17.39
N ALA A 184 -13.25 3.36 -18.47
CA ALA A 184 -12.76 4.63 -19.01
C ALA A 184 -13.93 5.54 -19.40
N THR A 185 -14.94 5.00 -20.09
CA THR A 185 -16.14 5.75 -20.47
C THR A 185 -16.95 6.18 -19.24
N GLU A 186 -17.17 5.27 -18.27
CA GLU A 186 -17.90 5.57 -17.03
C GLU A 186 -17.21 6.67 -16.23
N PHE A 187 -15.89 6.58 -16.07
CA PHE A 187 -15.13 7.47 -15.20
C PHE A 187 -14.90 8.82 -15.86
N ASP A 188 -14.59 8.86 -17.16
CA ASP A 188 -14.41 10.11 -17.93
C ASP A 188 -15.69 10.96 -17.94
N ALA A 189 -16.86 10.34 -18.19
CA ALA A 189 -18.15 11.03 -18.18
C ALA A 189 -18.45 11.73 -16.85
N ARG A 190 -17.87 11.22 -15.75
CA ARG A 190 -18.05 11.74 -14.40
C ARG A 190 -16.89 12.64 -13.93
N ASN A 191 -15.82 12.86 -14.72
CA ASN A 191 -14.56 13.49 -14.27
C ASN A 191 -14.41 14.97 -14.67
N ARG A 192 -15.51 15.69 -14.93
CA ARG A 192 -15.46 17.12 -15.33
C ARG A 192 -14.98 18.08 -14.22
N ARG A 193 -14.54 17.58 -13.06
CA ARG A 193 -13.98 18.36 -11.94
C ARG A 193 -12.83 17.58 -11.29
N THR A 194 -11.62 18.16 -11.36
CA THR A 194 -10.39 17.85 -10.59
C THR A 194 -9.82 16.40 -10.63
N GLY A 195 -8.54 16.29 -11.00
CA GLY A 195 -7.85 15.00 -11.28
C GLY A 195 -7.70 14.01 -10.12
N SER A 196 -7.91 14.38 -8.86
CA SER A 196 -7.86 13.43 -7.73
C SER A 196 -9.12 12.55 -7.61
N GLU A 197 -10.26 12.95 -8.19
CA GLU A 197 -11.51 12.19 -8.07
C GLU A 197 -11.48 10.85 -8.82
N ILE A 198 -10.74 10.74 -9.92
CA ILE A 198 -10.65 9.49 -10.68
C ILE A 198 -9.92 8.39 -9.89
N VAL A 199 -8.88 8.75 -9.15
CA VAL A 199 -8.09 7.82 -8.33
C VAL A 199 -8.98 7.17 -7.27
N VAL A 200 -9.75 7.99 -6.55
CA VAL A 200 -10.71 7.51 -5.54
C VAL A 200 -11.71 6.50 -6.14
N ARG A 201 -12.20 6.77 -7.36
CA ARG A 201 -13.15 5.87 -8.03
C ARG A 201 -12.51 4.57 -8.48
N ILE A 202 -11.28 4.62 -8.99
CA ILE A 202 -10.52 3.43 -9.38
C ILE A 202 -10.27 2.56 -8.15
N VAL A 203 -9.73 3.15 -7.07
CA VAL A 203 -9.44 2.45 -5.82
C VAL A 203 -10.72 1.86 -5.20
N SER A 204 -11.81 2.63 -5.16
CA SER A 204 -13.11 2.14 -4.66
C SER A 204 -13.65 0.98 -5.52
N ALA A 205 -13.49 1.04 -6.84
CA ALA A 205 -13.90 -0.04 -7.73
C ALA A 205 -13.04 -1.31 -7.51
N ILE A 206 -11.71 -1.16 -7.37
CA ILE A 206 -10.80 -2.26 -7.06
C ILE A 206 -11.18 -2.94 -5.73
N ARG A 207 -11.39 -2.15 -4.67
CA ARG A 207 -11.77 -2.67 -3.34
C ARG A 207 -13.15 -3.33 -3.31
N SER A 208 -14.06 -2.93 -4.19
CA SER A 208 -15.36 -3.61 -4.38
C SER A 208 -15.29 -4.84 -5.30
N GLY A 209 -14.09 -5.25 -5.73
CA GLY A 209 -13.87 -6.42 -6.57
C GLY A 209 -14.20 -6.20 -8.05
N ARG A 210 -14.41 -4.96 -8.49
CA ARG A 210 -14.66 -4.66 -9.91
C ARG A 210 -13.35 -4.69 -10.70
N ALA A 211 -13.33 -5.45 -11.79
CA ALA A 211 -12.25 -5.42 -12.76
C ALA A 211 -12.34 -4.15 -13.63
N VAL A 212 -11.65 -3.09 -13.22
CA VAL A 212 -11.63 -1.80 -13.94
C VAL A 212 -10.32 -1.53 -14.69
N LEU A 213 -9.25 -2.25 -14.35
CA LEU A 213 -7.96 -2.15 -15.02
C LEU A 213 -7.92 -3.07 -16.26
N ARG A 214 -7.25 -2.62 -17.31
CA ARG A 214 -7.12 -3.38 -18.56
C ARG A 214 -6.07 -4.50 -18.44
N ALA A 215 -6.35 -5.62 -19.13
CA ALA A 215 -5.41 -6.74 -19.29
C ALA A 215 -4.27 -6.45 -20.28
#